data_AF-A0A2N5KUV9-F1
#
_entry.id   AF-A0A2N5KUV9-F1
#
_cell.length_a   1.000
_cell.length_b   1.000
_cell.length_c   1.000
_cell.angle_alpha   90.00
_cell.angle_beta   90.00
_cell.angle_gamma   90.00
#
_symmetry.space_group_name_H-M   'P 1'
#
loop_
_entity.id
_entity.type
_entity.pdbx_description
1 polymer ?
#
loop_
_entity_poly.entity_id
_entity_poly.type
_entity_poly.pdbx_seq_one_letter_code
_entity_poly.pdbx_strand_id
1 'polypeptide(L)'
;MSGRLISATAHRAFLGIAAVFAGDLVDKAMKGRVIAVVFSGLTAATVLGAPIGAAVGRALGWRFTFWTLVVLGGIALIGLVAPLP
;
A
#
# COMPACT_ATOMS: atom_id res chain seq x y z
N MET A 1 20.14 -6.04 6.58
CA MET A 1 19.45 -5.40 7.73
C MET A 1 18.83 -4.05 7.41
N SER A 2 19.56 -3.13 6.77
CA SER A 2 19.11 -1.73 6.56
C SER A 2 17.75 -1.59 5.85
N GLY A 3 17.49 -2.37 4.80
CA GLY A 3 16.20 -2.32 4.09
C GLY A 3 14.99 -2.70 4.95
N ARG A 4 15.16 -3.60 5.93
CA ARG A 4 14.08 -3.96 6.87
C ARG A 4 13.78 -2.84 7.86
N LEU A 5 14.82 -2.17 8.35
CA LEU A 5 14.68 -1.01 9.24
C LEU A 5 13.93 0.12 8.55
N ILE A 6 14.33 0.47 7.34
CA ILE A 6 13.70 1.54 6.55
C ILE A 6 12.24 1.19 6.28
N SER A 7 11.97 -0.02 5.78
CA SER A 7 10.62 -0.47 5.45
C SER A 7 9.72 -0.52 6.69
N ALA A 8 10.19 -1.05 7.82
CA ALA A 8 9.42 -1.14 9.04
C ALA A 8 9.03 0.24 9.60
N THR A 9 9.96 1.19 9.59
CA THR A 9 9.71 2.56 10.07
C THR A 9 8.74 3.30 9.14
N ALA A 10 8.98 3.25 7.82
CA ALA A 10 8.11 3.88 6.84
C ALA A 10 6.68 3.30 6.90
N HIS A 11 6.56 1.98 7.02
CA HIS A 11 5.27 1.31 7.08
C HIS A 11 4.48 1.67 8.34
N ARG A 12 5.14 1.81 9.50
CA ARG A 12 4.49 2.26 10.74
C ARG A 12 3.94 3.68 10.66
N ALA A 13 4.68 4.61 10.06
CA ALA A 13 4.23 5.98 9.88
C ALA A 13 3.06 6.06 8.88
N PHE A 14 3.14 5.30 7.78
CA PHE A 14 2.15 5.35 6.71
C PHE A 14 0.75 4.93 7.15
N LEU A 15 0.63 3.84 7.92
CA LEU A 15 -0.67 3.23 8.22
C LEU A 15 -1.64 4.19 8.96
N GLY A 16 -1.12 4.96 9.92
CA GLY A 16 -1.91 5.93 10.67
C GLY A 16 -2.22 7.20 9.86
N ILE A 17 -1.22 7.73 9.16
CA ILE A 17 -1.35 8.98 8.40
C ILE A 17 -2.31 8.81 7.21
N ALA A 18 -2.22 7.68 6.50
CA ALA A 18 -3.02 7.46 5.29
C ALA A 18 -4.53 7.46 5.55
N ALA A 19 -4.99 6.80 6.62
CA ALA A 19 -6.42 6.75 6.96
C ALA A 19 -6.97 8.11 7.40
N VAL A 20 -6.18 8.87 8.17
CA VAL A 20 -6.55 10.23 8.62
C VAL A 20 -6.57 11.19 7.43
N PHE A 21 -5.52 11.19 6.63
CA PHE A 21 -5.39 12.05 5.45
C PHE A 21 -6.50 11.80 4.43
N ALA A 22 -6.82 10.53 4.15
CA ALA A 22 -7.95 10.16 3.29
C ALA A 22 -9.29 10.65 3.84
N GLY A 23 -9.48 10.62 5.17
CA GLY A 23 -10.66 11.16 5.83
C GLY A 23 -10.76 12.68 5.74
N ASP A 24 -9.65 13.40 5.68
CA ASP A 24 -9.65 14.87 5.59
C ASP A 24 -9.87 15.39 4.16
N LEU A 25 -9.69 14.55 3.14
CA LEU A 25 -9.96 14.85 1.73
C LEU A 25 -11.45 14.77 1.35
N VAL A 26 -12.32 14.27 2.22
CA VAL A 26 -13.74 14.05 1.94
C VAL A 26 -14.66 14.74 2.95
N ASP A 27 -15.90 14.98 2.53
CA ASP A 27 -16.95 15.52 3.41
C ASP A 27 -17.14 14.68 4.68
N LYS A 28 -17.53 15.35 5.78
CA LYS A 28 -17.77 14.70 7.09
C LYS A 28 -18.69 13.48 7.01
N ALA A 29 -19.72 13.53 6.16
CA ALA A 29 -20.65 12.43 5.95
C ALA A 29 -19.99 11.17 5.35
N MET A 30 -18.88 11.32 4.63
CA MET A 30 -18.20 10.26 3.89
C MET A 30 -16.96 9.72 4.60
N LYS A 31 -16.48 10.37 5.68
CA LYS A 31 -15.28 9.97 6.42
C LYS A 31 -15.29 8.51 6.85
N GLY A 32 -16.40 8.06 7.44
CA GLY A 32 -16.53 6.66 7.89
C GLY A 32 -16.40 5.67 6.72
N ARG A 33 -16.98 6.00 5.55
CA ARG A 33 -16.89 5.16 4.35
C ARG A 33 -15.46 5.09 3.81
N VAL A 34 -14.77 6.22 3.72
CA VAL A 34 -13.40 6.26 3.20
C VAL A 34 -12.43 5.51 4.11
N ILE A 35 -12.55 5.69 5.43
CA ILE A 35 -11.72 4.95 6.39
C ILE A 35 -11.99 3.43 6.24
N ALA A 36 -13.24 3.01 6.12
CA ALA A 36 -13.59 1.61 5.88
C ALA A 36 -12.98 1.06 4.58
N VAL A 37 -12.91 1.87 3.52
CA VAL A 37 -12.25 1.50 2.25
C VAL A 37 -10.72 1.34 2.43
N VAL A 38 -10.07 2.20 3.20
CA VAL A 38 -8.63 2.08 3.49
C VAL A 38 -8.34 0.77 4.22
N PHE A 39 -9.12 0.44 5.26
CA PHE A 39 -8.95 -0.80 6.03
C PHE A 39 -9.37 -2.06 5.26
N SER A 40 -10.38 -1.98 4.39
CA SER A 40 -10.74 -3.10 3.53
C SER A 40 -9.64 -3.39 2.51
N GLY A 41 -9.00 -2.35 1.95
CA GLY A 41 -7.82 -2.48 1.11
C GLY A 41 -6.65 -3.16 1.84
N LEU A 42 -6.40 -2.77 3.10
CA LEU A 42 -5.37 -3.42 3.93
C LEU A 42 -5.67 -4.91 4.14
N THR A 43 -6.92 -5.25 4.45
CA THR A 43 -7.36 -6.65 4.62
C THR A 43 -7.21 -7.45 3.32
N ALA A 44 -7.63 -6.88 2.19
CA ALA A 44 -7.46 -7.52 0.90
C ALA A 44 -5.98 -7.74 0.58
N ALA A 45 -5.11 -6.79 0.90
CA ALA A 45 -3.67 -6.91 0.68
C ALA A 45 -3.02 -8.02 1.50
N THR A 46 -3.43 -8.23 2.76
CA THR A 46 -2.89 -9.32 3.60
C THR A 46 -3.34 -10.70 3.13
N VAL A 47 -4.58 -10.83 2.65
CA VAL A 47 -5.14 -12.09 2.17
C VAL A 47 -4.64 -12.43 0.76
N LEU A 48 -4.67 -11.47 -0.16
CA LEU A 48 -4.35 -11.68 -1.57
C LEU A 48 -2.86 -11.53 -1.88
N GLY A 49 -2.09 -10.84 -1.04
CA GLY A 49 -0.66 -10.57 -1.29
C GLY A 49 0.18 -11.83 -1.39
N ALA A 50 -0.01 -12.79 -0.48
CA ALA A 50 0.72 -14.06 -0.49
C ALA A 50 0.42 -14.93 -1.73
N PRO A 51 -0.84 -15.23 -2.10
CA PRO A 51 -1.12 -16.03 -3.29
C PRO A 51 -0.70 -15.34 -4.59
N ILE A 52 -0.90 -14.02 -4.73
CA ILE A 52 -0.44 -13.27 -5.90
C ILE A 52 1.09 -13.31 -5.99
N GLY A 53 1.78 -13.07 -4.88
CA GLY A 53 3.25 -13.11 -4.82
C GLY A 53 3.81 -14.50 -5.15
N ALA A 54 3.15 -15.56 -4.68
CA ALA A 54 3.52 -16.94 -4.98
C ALA A 54 3.25 -17.30 -6.45
N ALA A 55 2.13 -16.86 -7.03
CA ALA A 55 1.81 -17.06 -8.44
C ALA A 55 2.85 -16.39 -9.34
N VAL A 56 3.20 -15.12 -9.07
CA VAL A 56 4.26 -14.39 -9.77
C VAL A 56 5.61 -15.09 -9.61
N GLY A 57 5.95 -15.52 -8.39
CA GLY A 57 7.20 -16.20 -8.10
C GLY A 57 7.34 -17.55 -8.81
N ARG A 58 6.24 -18.31 -8.96
CA ARG A 58 6.21 -19.57 -9.71
C ARG A 58 6.28 -19.36 -11.22
N ALA A 59 5.61 -18.33 -11.75
CA ALA A 59 5.53 -18.09 -13.19
C ALA A 59 6.78 -17.42 -13.77
N LEU A 60 7.33 -16.42 -13.06
CA LEU A 60 8.40 -15.55 -13.56
C LEU A 60 9.70 -15.66 -12.75
N GLY A 61 9.68 -16.42 -11.65
CA GLY A 61 10.81 -16.57 -10.74
C GLY A 61 10.80 -15.54 -9.60
N TRP A 62 11.53 -15.85 -8.52
CA TRP A 62 11.53 -15.08 -7.26
C TRP A 62 11.96 -13.62 -7.40
N ARG A 63 12.79 -13.30 -8.40
CA ARG A 63 13.27 -11.92 -8.64
C ARG A 63 12.12 -11.02 -9.10
N PHE A 64 11.19 -11.56 -9.88
CA PHE A 64 10.05 -10.80 -10.38
C PHE A 64 9.05 -10.47 -9.26
N THR A 65 8.96 -11.28 -8.21
CA THR A 65 8.17 -10.93 -7.01
C THR A 65 8.63 -9.61 -6.39
N PHE A 66 9.95 -9.35 -6.36
CA PHE A 66 10.48 -8.06 -5.90
C PHE A 66 10.20 -6.93 -6.88
N TRP A 67 10.33 -7.16 -8.18
CA TRP A 67 9.98 -6.16 -9.20
C TRP A 67 8.51 -5.77 -9.15
N THR A 68 7.60 -6.70 -8.92
CA THR A 68 6.17 -6.40 -8.73
C THR A 68 5.95 -5.44 -7.56
N LEU A 69 6.67 -5.63 -6.44
CA LEU A 69 6.60 -4.70 -5.31
C LEU A 69 7.16 -3.31 -5.67
N VAL A 70 8.25 -3.25 -6.43
CA VAL A 70 8.83 -1.97 -6.91
C VAL A 70 7.84 -1.24 -7.82
N VAL A 71 7.22 -1.94 -8.77
CA VAL A 71 6.23 -1.36 -9.69
C VAL A 71 4.99 -0.88 -8.93
N LEU A 72 4.42 -1.69 -8.04
CA LEU A 72 3.27 -1.30 -7.23
C LEU A 72 3.59 -0.11 -6.32
N GLY A 73 4.76 -0.12 -5.68
CA GLY A 73 5.24 1.01 -4.88
C GLY A 73 5.44 2.28 -5.71
N GLY A 74 5.98 2.15 -6.93
CA GLY A 74 6.13 3.26 -7.86
C GLY A 74 4.79 3.86 -8.30
N ILE A 75 3.79 3.02 -8.63
CA ILE A 75 2.43 3.47 -8.96
C ILE A 75 1.81 4.22 -7.77
N ALA A 76 1.92 3.68 -6.55
CA ALA A 76 1.43 4.33 -5.35
C ALA A 76 2.13 5.67 -5.08
N LEU A 77 3.44 5.75 -5.30
CA LEU A 77 4.22 6.97 -5.14
C LEU A 77 3.81 8.04 -6.17
N ILE A 78 3.62 7.66 -7.43
CA ILE A 78 3.14 8.59 -8.48
C ILE A 78 1.74 9.08 -8.13
N GLY A 79 0.84 8.20 -7.70
CA GLY A 79 -0.50 8.57 -7.27
C GLY A 79 -0.52 9.51 -6.06
N LEU A 80 0.52 9.47 -5.22
CA LEU A 80 0.69 10.40 -4.10
C LEU A 80 1.27 11.73 -4.56
N VAL A 81 2.36 11.72 -5.33
CA VAL A 81 3.14 12.92 -5.68
C VAL A 81 2.49 13.73 -6.81
N ALA A 82 1.86 13.09 -7.80
CA ALA A 82 1.26 13.81 -8.93
C ALA A 82 0.13 14.80 -8.55
N PRO A 83 -0.75 14.51 -7.57
CA PRO A 83 -1.77 15.45 -7.11
C PRO A 83 -1.32 16.39 -5.98
N LEU A 84 -0.15 16.16 -5.38
CA LEU A 84 0.43 17.07 -4.39
C LEU A 84 1.20 18.18 -5.12
N PRO A 85 1.01 19.46 -4.77
CA PRO A 85 1.77 20.57 -5.35
C PRO A 85 3.26 20.52 -5.01
#